data_AF-A0A2S9FDQ5-F1
#
_entry.id   AF-A0A2S9FDQ5-F1
#
_cell.length_a   1.000
_cell.length_b   1.000
_cell.length_c   1.000
_cell.angle_alpha   90.00
_cell.angle_beta   90.00
_cell.angle_gamma   90.00
#
_symmetry.space_group_name_H-M   'P 1'
#
loop_
_entity.id
_entity.type
_entity.pdbx_description
1 polymer ?
#
loop_
_entity_poly.entity_id
_entity_poly.type
_entity_poly.pdbx_seq_one_letter_code
_entity_poly.pdbx_strand_id
1 'polypeptide(L)'
;LRAAIDAGDVVVADKAGVIEEVSADYITVMADDGTRHTYRMRKFARSNHGTCANQRPIVDAGQRVESGQVLADGPCTENGEMALGKNLLVAIMPWEGHNYEDAIILSSRLVEEDVLTSIHIEEHEIDARDTKLGAEEITRDIPNVSDEVLADLDERGIIRIGAEVRDGDILVGKVTPKGETELTPEERLLRAIFGEKAREVRDTSLKVPHGESGKVIGIRVFSREDDDELPAGVNELVRVYVAQKRKISDGDKLAGRHGNKGVIGKILPIEDMPFMPDGTPVDIILNTHGVPRRMNIGQILETHLGWVAKAGWNIDVANTPEWAANL
;
A
#
# COMPACT_ATOMS: atom_id res chain seq x y z
N LEU A 1 21.26 10.67 4.12
CA LEU A 1 21.82 9.32 4.41
C LEU A 1 21.49 8.75 5.81
N ARG A 2 21.95 9.34 6.92
CA ARG A 2 21.96 8.67 8.25
C ARG A 2 20.61 8.13 8.74
N ALA A 3 19.52 8.88 8.58
CA ALA A 3 18.21 8.49 9.08
C ALA A 3 17.64 7.22 8.41
N ALA A 4 17.83 7.06 7.10
CA ALA A 4 17.31 5.91 6.36
C ALA A 4 18.11 4.63 6.69
N ILE A 5 19.43 4.76 6.79
CA ILE A 5 20.34 3.65 7.14
C ILE A 5 20.09 3.18 8.57
N ASP A 6 20.04 4.11 9.52
CA ASP A 6 19.84 3.79 10.95
C ASP A 6 18.41 3.26 11.24
N ALA A 7 17.45 3.50 10.34
CA ALA A 7 16.09 2.96 10.46
C ALA A 7 16.01 1.44 10.18
N GLY A 8 16.95 0.88 9.43
CA GLY A 8 17.06 -0.57 9.18
C GLY A 8 16.12 -1.17 8.14
N ASP A 9 15.32 -0.36 7.43
CA ASP A 9 14.43 -0.83 6.36
C ASP A 9 15.11 -0.88 4.97
N VAL A 10 16.30 -0.29 4.84
CA VAL A 10 17.17 -0.37 3.64
C VAL A 10 18.14 -1.55 3.75
N VAL A 11 18.55 -2.11 2.62
CA VAL A 11 19.57 -3.18 2.60
C VAL A 11 20.94 -2.56 2.39
N VAL A 12 21.87 -2.83 3.30
CA VAL A 12 23.22 -2.28 3.30
C VAL A 12 24.24 -3.40 3.10
N ALA A 13 25.32 -3.12 2.37
CA ALA A 13 26.43 -4.05 2.20
C ALA A 13 27.24 -4.19 3.49
N ASP A 14 27.37 -5.42 4.00
CA ASP A 14 28.17 -5.70 5.20
C ASP A 14 29.67 -5.62 4.93
N LYS A 15 30.08 -5.95 3.70
CA LYS A 15 31.47 -5.98 3.25
C LYS A 15 31.60 -5.36 1.86
N ALA A 16 32.78 -4.83 1.57
CA ALA A 16 33.13 -4.41 0.23
C ALA A 16 33.28 -5.61 -0.71
N GLY A 17 32.85 -5.44 -1.96
CA GLY A 17 32.85 -6.50 -2.95
C GLY A 17 32.26 -6.08 -4.28
N VAL A 18 31.96 -7.06 -5.13
CA VAL A 18 31.31 -6.88 -6.43
C VAL A 18 29.95 -7.57 -6.45
N ILE A 19 28.95 -6.93 -7.06
CA ILE A 19 27.64 -7.56 -7.27
C ILE A 19 27.80 -8.68 -8.29
N GLU A 20 27.57 -9.92 -7.85
CA GLU A 20 27.61 -11.11 -8.70
C GLU A 20 26.29 -11.27 -9.47
N GLU A 21 25.17 -11.14 -8.76
CA GLU A 21 23.83 -11.31 -9.32
C GLU A 21 22.84 -10.35 -8.67
N VAL A 22 21.97 -9.75 -9.48
CA VAL A 22 20.87 -8.91 -9.04
C VAL A 22 19.54 -9.46 -9.57
N SER A 23 18.59 -9.65 -8.66
CA SER A 23 17.22 -10.02 -8.93
C SER A 23 16.28 -9.11 -8.14
N ALA A 24 15.00 -9.08 -8.50
CA ALA A 24 13.98 -8.38 -7.73
C ALA A 24 13.83 -8.94 -6.30
N ASP A 25 14.16 -10.21 -6.10
CA ASP A 25 13.97 -10.94 -4.83
C ASP A 25 15.24 -11.06 -3.99
N TYR A 26 16.42 -10.94 -4.60
CA TYR A 26 17.70 -11.05 -3.90
C TYR A 26 18.84 -10.36 -4.64
N ILE A 27 19.88 -10.00 -3.88
CA ILE A 27 21.16 -9.50 -4.40
C ILE A 27 22.26 -10.40 -3.84
N THR A 28 23.12 -10.93 -4.69
CA THR A 28 24.30 -11.70 -4.29
C THR A 28 25.55 -10.86 -4.48
N VAL A 29 26.30 -10.66 -3.40
CA VAL A 29 27.57 -9.93 -3.37
C VAL A 29 28.71 -10.93 -3.19
N MET A 30 29.69 -10.87 -4.09
CA MET A 30 30.98 -11.53 -3.93
C MET A 30 31.92 -10.56 -3.20
N ALA A 31 32.21 -10.85 -1.94
CA ALA A 31 33.12 -10.04 -1.13
C ALA A 31 34.58 -10.24 -1.59
N ASP A 32 35.43 -9.23 -1.34
CA ASP A 32 36.86 -9.28 -1.70
C ASP A 32 37.62 -10.42 -0.99
N ASP A 33 37.09 -10.95 0.12
CA ASP A 33 37.64 -12.10 0.85
C ASP A 33 37.25 -13.47 0.25
N GLY A 34 36.47 -13.47 -0.83
CA GLY A 34 36.00 -14.67 -1.52
C GLY A 34 34.71 -15.27 -0.96
N THR A 35 34.08 -14.67 0.06
CA THR A 35 32.77 -15.13 0.55
C THR A 35 31.63 -14.56 -0.29
N ARG A 36 30.56 -15.37 -0.45
CA ARG A 36 29.32 -14.93 -1.10
C ARG A 36 28.26 -14.63 -0.04
N HIS A 37 27.64 -13.47 -0.15
CA HIS A 37 26.54 -13.06 0.72
C HIS A 37 25.31 -12.73 -0.12
N THR A 38 24.21 -13.43 0.13
CA THR A 38 22.93 -13.22 -0.54
C THR A 38 21.97 -12.48 0.40
N TYR A 39 21.59 -11.27 0.00
CA TYR A 39 20.61 -10.44 0.68
C TYR A 39 19.23 -10.70 0.08
N ARG A 40 18.30 -11.25 0.87
CA ARG A 40 16.91 -11.47 0.43
C ARG A 40 16.08 -10.22 0.64
N MET A 41 15.32 -9.84 -0.37
CA MET A 41 14.47 -8.66 -0.35
C MET A 41 13.11 -8.98 0.25
N ARG A 42 12.58 -8.05 1.05
CA ARG A 42 11.18 -8.06 1.48
C ARG A 42 10.32 -7.47 0.36
N LYS A 43 9.47 -8.30 -0.26
CA LYS A 43 8.59 -7.92 -1.36
C LYS A 43 7.15 -7.92 -0.91
N PHE A 44 6.46 -6.79 -1.11
CA PHE A 44 5.03 -6.62 -0.80
C PHE A 44 4.62 -7.14 0.58
N ALA A 45 5.46 -6.88 1.60
CA ALA A 45 5.16 -7.30 2.96
C ALA A 45 4.19 -6.29 3.61
N ARG A 46 3.18 -6.80 4.31
CA ARG A 46 2.28 -5.97 5.12
C ARG A 46 3.02 -5.42 6.34
N SER A 47 2.89 -4.11 6.59
CA SER A 47 3.30 -3.50 7.85
C SER A 47 2.18 -3.61 8.90
N ASN A 48 2.50 -3.32 10.16
CA ASN A 48 1.50 -3.33 11.25
C ASN A 48 0.32 -2.38 11.01
N HIS A 49 0.52 -1.32 10.21
CA HIS A 49 -0.51 -0.33 9.87
C HIS A 49 -1.05 -0.50 8.44
N GLY A 50 -0.86 -1.68 7.82
CA GLY A 50 -1.40 -1.97 6.48
C GLY A 50 -0.68 -1.28 5.33
N THR A 51 0.48 -0.64 5.57
CA THR A 51 1.30 -0.08 4.50
C THR A 51 2.17 -1.16 3.83
N CYS A 52 2.58 -0.92 2.59
CA CYS A 52 3.44 -1.82 1.83
C CYS A 52 4.92 -1.60 2.16
N ALA A 53 5.56 -2.61 2.76
CA ALA A 53 7.01 -2.70 2.89
C ALA A 53 7.58 -3.47 1.68
N ASN A 54 8.17 -2.72 0.74
CA ASN A 54 8.75 -3.28 -0.48
C ASN A 54 10.16 -2.74 -0.70
N GLN A 55 11.12 -3.65 -0.78
CA GLN A 55 12.52 -3.33 -1.07
C GLN A 55 12.80 -3.44 -2.57
N ARG A 56 13.60 -2.51 -3.10
CA ARG A 56 13.95 -2.39 -4.52
C ARG A 56 15.47 -2.29 -4.67
N PRO A 57 16.11 -3.24 -5.37
CA PRO A 57 17.53 -3.13 -5.70
C PRO A 57 17.83 -1.83 -6.45
N ILE A 58 18.94 -1.18 -6.10
CA ILE A 58 19.43 0.04 -6.77
C ILE A 58 20.79 -0.15 -7.45
N VAL A 59 21.39 -1.33 -7.31
CA VAL A 59 22.71 -1.68 -7.86
C VAL A 59 22.58 -2.60 -9.07
N ASP A 60 23.55 -2.52 -9.96
CA ASP A 60 23.63 -3.36 -11.16
C ASP A 60 24.66 -4.51 -11.01
N ALA A 61 24.50 -5.56 -11.80
CA ALA A 61 25.46 -6.66 -11.85
C ALA A 61 26.85 -6.16 -12.29
N GLY A 62 27.90 -6.57 -11.59
CA GLY A 62 29.27 -6.13 -11.83
C GLY A 62 29.65 -4.81 -11.17
N GLN A 63 28.72 -4.12 -10.50
CA GLN A 63 29.04 -2.91 -9.75
C GLN A 63 29.89 -3.24 -8.52
N ARG A 64 30.93 -2.43 -8.26
CA ARG A 64 31.69 -2.49 -7.01
C ARG A 64 30.97 -1.70 -5.93
N VAL A 65 30.85 -2.29 -4.74
CA VAL A 65 30.19 -1.70 -3.58
C VAL A 65 31.13 -1.65 -2.38
N GLU A 66 30.97 -0.61 -1.56
CA GLU A 66 31.73 -0.44 -0.32
C GLU A 66 30.95 -0.93 0.90
N SER A 67 31.68 -1.22 1.98
CA SER A 67 31.07 -1.55 3.27
C SER A 67 30.22 -0.37 3.76
N GLY A 68 28.96 -0.64 4.11
CA GLY A 68 28.03 0.40 4.54
C GLY A 68 27.27 1.10 3.40
N GLN A 69 27.50 0.71 2.15
CA GLN A 69 26.76 1.25 1.01
C GLN A 69 25.37 0.61 0.89
N VAL A 70 24.36 1.40 0.52
CA VAL A 70 23.00 0.91 0.28
C VAL A 70 22.95 0.10 -1.02
N LEU A 71 22.42 -1.11 -0.93
CA LEU A 71 22.23 -2.05 -2.04
C LEU A 71 20.78 -2.03 -2.57
N ALA A 72 19.81 -1.82 -1.67
CA ALA A 72 18.40 -1.74 -2.01
C ALA A 72 17.68 -0.71 -1.14
N ASP A 73 16.86 0.12 -1.79
CA ASP A 73 15.95 1.04 -1.12
C ASP A 73 14.78 0.29 -0.50
N GLY A 74 14.36 0.73 0.67
CA GLY A 74 13.16 0.29 1.37
C GLY A 74 11.93 1.16 1.10
N PRO A 75 10.84 0.98 1.87
CA PRO A 75 9.70 1.88 1.84
C PRO A 75 10.12 3.32 2.17
N CYS A 76 9.57 4.29 1.44
CA CYS A 76 9.83 5.72 1.63
C CYS A 76 11.33 6.10 1.56
N THR A 77 12.11 5.44 0.71
CA THR A 77 13.51 5.79 0.44
C THR A 77 13.80 5.89 -1.05
N GLU A 78 14.75 6.75 -1.40
CA GLU A 78 15.26 6.96 -2.76
C GLU A 78 16.78 7.18 -2.68
N ASN A 79 17.56 6.31 -3.33
CA ASN A 79 19.02 6.32 -3.34
C ASN A 79 19.65 6.37 -1.93
N GLY A 80 19.11 5.61 -0.99
CA GLY A 80 19.57 5.56 0.40
C GLY A 80 19.18 6.79 1.26
N GLU A 81 18.33 7.68 0.75
CA GLU A 81 17.82 8.83 1.48
C GLU A 81 16.32 8.74 1.75
N MET A 82 15.84 9.49 2.75
CA MET A 82 14.41 9.50 3.11
C MET A 82 13.59 10.23 2.04
N ALA A 83 12.60 9.55 1.48
CA ALA A 83 11.68 10.03 0.45
C ALA A 83 10.22 9.77 0.87
N LEU A 84 9.71 10.58 1.80
CA LEU A 84 8.37 10.43 2.40
C LEU A 84 7.22 10.96 1.50
N GLY A 85 7.55 11.63 0.40
CA GLY A 85 6.59 12.29 -0.48
C GLY A 85 7.20 12.60 -1.84
N LYS A 86 6.64 13.59 -2.53
CA LYS A 86 7.07 13.99 -3.87
C LYS A 86 7.31 15.49 -3.93
N ASN A 87 8.25 15.89 -4.79
CA ASN A 87 8.45 17.29 -5.13
C ASN A 87 7.39 17.70 -6.16
N LEU A 88 6.60 18.71 -5.85
CA LEU A 88 5.49 19.18 -6.68
C LEU A 88 5.71 20.66 -7.05
N LEU A 89 5.30 21.05 -8.26
CA LEU A 89 5.27 22.44 -8.66
C LEU A 89 4.07 23.15 -8.01
N VAL A 90 4.34 24.07 -7.09
CA VAL A 90 3.30 24.74 -6.30
C VAL A 90 3.05 26.18 -6.76
N ALA A 91 1.77 26.56 -6.85
CA ALA A 91 1.34 27.96 -6.87
C ALA A 91 0.77 28.36 -5.49
N ILE A 92 1.11 29.56 -5.03
CA ILE A 92 0.60 30.11 -3.77
C ILE A 92 -0.34 31.27 -4.12
N MET A 93 -1.61 30.95 -4.32
CA MET A 93 -2.66 31.91 -4.69
C MET A 93 -4.03 31.37 -4.29
N PRO A 94 -4.99 32.23 -3.89
CA PRO A 94 -6.39 31.83 -3.79
C PRO A 94 -6.94 31.46 -5.18
N TRP A 95 -7.75 30.41 -5.27
CA TRP A 95 -8.30 29.95 -6.54
C TRP A 95 -9.77 29.51 -6.39
N GLU A 96 -10.69 30.32 -6.91
CA GLU A 96 -12.13 30.05 -7.01
C GLU A 96 -12.80 29.51 -5.72
N GLY A 97 -12.24 29.81 -4.55
CA GLY A 97 -12.70 29.30 -3.26
C GLY A 97 -12.42 27.81 -3.01
N HIS A 98 -11.85 27.07 -3.96
CA HIS A 98 -11.56 25.64 -3.81
C HIS A 98 -10.44 25.35 -2.81
N ASN A 99 -9.52 26.29 -2.62
CA ASN A 99 -8.50 26.26 -1.57
C ASN A 99 -8.85 27.18 -0.39
N TYR A 100 -10.13 27.30 -0.03
CA TYR A 100 -10.56 28.07 1.13
C TYR A 100 -9.97 27.50 2.44
N GLU A 101 -9.49 28.39 3.31
CA GLU A 101 -8.76 28.05 4.54
C GLU A 101 -7.58 27.09 4.30
N ASP A 102 -7.74 25.82 4.68
CA ASP A 102 -6.73 24.76 4.63
C ASP A 102 -6.96 23.77 3.47
N ALA A 103 -7.95 24.01 2.60
CA ALA A 103 -8.18 23.14 1.46
C ALA A 103 -7.05 23.28 0.42
N ILE A 104 -6.75 22.18 -0.27
CA ILE A 104 -5.70 22.07 -1.28
C ILE A 104 -6.34 21.70 -2.61
N ILE A 105 -5.82 22.27 -3.70
CA ILE A 105 -6.21 21.89 -5.07
C ILE A 105 -5.05 21.11 -5.69
N LEU A 106 -5.35 20.01 -6.36
CA LEU A 106 -4.38 19.22 -7.10
C LEU A 106 -4.69 19.18 -8.60
N SER A 107 -3.66 19.01 -9.42
CA SER A 107 -3.78 18.67 -10.83
C SER A 107 -4.15 17.19 -11.01
N SER A 108 -5.03 16.88 -11.98
CA SER A 108 -5.34 15.50 -12.39
C SER A 108 -4.12 14.73 -12.89
N ARG A 109 -3.06 15.43 -13.34
CA ARG A 109 -1.75 14.86 -13.67
C ARG A 109 -1.22 13.93 -12.57
N LEU A 110 -1.42 14.30 -11.30
CA LEU A 110 -0.95 13.52 -10.16
C LEU A 110 -1.69 12.18 -10.00
N VAL A 111 -2.94 12.10 -10.47
CA VAL A 111 -3.76 10.88 -10.52
C VAL A 111 -3.39 10.04 -11.74
N GLU A 112 -3.16 10.68 -12.89
CA GLU A 112 -2.81 10.05 -14.16
C GLU A 112 -1.44 9.37 -14.12
N GLU A 113 -0.43 10.05 -13.58
CA GLU A 113 0.95 9.56 -13.46
C GLU A 113 1.23 8.76 -12.18
N ASP A 114 0.20 8.46 -11.37
CA ASP A 114 0.32 7.74 -10.10
C ASP A 114 1.33 8.37 -9.11
N VAL A 115 1.52 9.69 -9.14
CA VAL A 115 2.56 10.40 -8.36
C VAL A 115 2.36 10.22 -6.85
N LEU A 116 1.11 10.35 -6.38
CA LEU A 116 0.72 10.23 -4.98
C LEU A 116 -0.12 8.97 -4.75
N THR A 117 0.33 7.84 -5.29
CA THR A 117 -0.36 6.56 -5.15
C THR A 117 0.34 5.67 -4.14
N SER A 118 -0.43 5.03 -3.27
CA SER A 118 0.06 4.09 -2.26
C SER A 118 -0.53 2.70 -2.46
N ILE A 119 0.18 1.69 -1.95
CA ILE A 119 -0.31 0.32 -1.85
C ILE A 119 -0.63 0.05 -0.39
N HIS A 120 -1.85 -0.39 -0.14
CA HIS A 120 -2.29 -0.85 1.18
C HIS A 120 -2.57 -2.34 1.12
N ILE A 121 -2.19 -3.07 2.17
CA ILE A 121 -2.38 -4.51 2.27
C ILE A 121 -3.16 -4.78 3.54
N GLU A 122 -4.38 -5.27 3.38
CA GLU A 122 -5.23 -5.72 4.46
C GLU A 122 -5.13 -7.24 4.63
N GLU A 123 -5.24 -7.67 5.88
CA GLU A 123 -5.24 -9.08 6.26
C GLU A 123 -6.63 -9.41 6.79
N HIS A 124 -7.32 -10.34 6.13
CA HIS A 124 -8.57 -10.89 6.60
C HIS A 124 -8.33 -12.31 7.10
N GLU A 125 -8.86 -12.61 8.27
CA GLU A 125 -8.67 -13.89 8.93
C GLU A 125 -10.03 -14.50 9.27
N ILE A 126 -10.17 -15.80 9.03
CA ILE A 126 -11.29 -16.59 9.52
C ILE A 126 -10.80 -17.95 9.98
N ASP A 127 -11.40 -18.45 11.04
CA ASP A 127 -11.15 -19.78 11.57
C ASP A 127 -12.39 -20.68 11.49
N ALA A 128 -12.11 -21.97 11.35
CA ALA A 128 -13.04 -23.07 11.47
C ALA A 128 -12.89 -23.72 12.85
N ARG A 129 -13.97 -23.71 13.63
CA ARG A 129 -13.98 -24.20 15.01
C ARG A 129 -14.85 -25.43 15.21
N ASP A 130 -14.50 -26.21 16.22
CA ASP A 130 -15.40 -27.22 16.75
C ASP A 130 -16.54 -26.57 17.53
N THR A 131 -17.78 -26.84 17.10
CA THR A 131 -18.98 -26.45 17.85
C THR A 131 -19.63 -27.67 18.48
N LYS A 132 -20.57 -27.46 19.40
CA LYS A 132 -21.34 -28.55 20.02
C LYS A 132 -22.21 -29.32 19.01
N LEU A 133 -22.56 -28.69 17.89
CA LEU A 133 -23.47 -29.22 16.88
C LEU A 133 -22.72 -29.91 15.73
N GLY A 134 -21.39 -29.80 15.71
CA GLY A 134 -20.50 -30.29 14.66
C GLY A 134 -19.32 -29.34 14.44
N ALA A 135 -18.33 -29.78 13.68
CA ALA A 135 -17.23 -28.91 13.26
C ALA A 135 -17.72 -27.91 12.20
N GLU A 136 -17.21 -26.68 12.24
CA GLU A 136 -17.29 -25.79 11.09
C GLU A 136 -16.36 -26.29 9.99
N GLU A 137 -16.81 -26.20 8.75
CA GLU A 137 -16.07 -26.69 7.59
C GLU A 137 -15.81 -25.54 6.62
N ILE A 138 -14.58 -25.48 6.11
CA ILE A 138 -14.22 -24.60 5.00
C ILE A 138 -14.49 -25.39 3.71
N THR A 139 -15.43 -24.90 2.91
CA THR A 139 -15.89 -25.58 1.71
C THR A 139 -16.41 -24.63 0.67
N ARG A 140 -16.32 -25.03 -0.60
CA ARG A 140 -16.95 -24.35 -1.73
C ARG A 140 -18.47 -24.54 -1.74
N ASP A 141 -18.99 -25.56 -1.06
CA ASP A 141 -20.42 -25.89 -1.07
C ASP A 141 -21.24 -25.00 -0.12
N ILE A 142 -21.45 -23.75 -0.50
CA ILE A 142 -22.14 -22.74 0.31
C ILE A 142 -23.65 -22.73 -0.04
N PRO A 143 -24.56 -22.82 0.94
CA PRO A 143 -26.00 -22.81 0.69
C PRO A 143 -26.48 -21.44 0.20
N ASN A 144 -27.42 -21.42 -0.75
CA ASN A 144 -28.09 -20.22 -1.30
C ASN A 144 -27.16 -19.23 -2.04
N VAL A 145 -25.99 -19.67 -2.50
CA VAL A 145 -25.06 -18.85 -3.29
C VAL A 145 -25.03 -19.38 -4.73
N SER A 146 -24.99 -18.48 -5.71
CA SER A 146 -24.90 -18.85 -7.13
C SER A 146 -23.48 -19.26 -7.51
N ASP A 147 -23.36 -20.15 -8.50
CA ASP A 147 -22.08 -20.61 -9.02
C ASP A 147 -21.20 -19.47 -9.59
N GLU A 148 -21.82 -18.38 -10.03
CA GLU A 148 -21.13 -17.17 -10.50
C GLU A 148 -20.30 -16.51 -9.40
N VAL A 149 -20.84 -16.43 -8.18
CA VAL A 149 -20.13 -15.86 -7.02
C VAL A 149 -19.04 -16.82 -6.53
N LEU A 150 -19.22 -18.12 -6.73
CA LEU A 150 -18.26 -19.17 -6.39
C LEU A 150 -17.20 -19.39 -7.48
N ALA A 151 -17.18 -18.58 -8.54
CA ALA A 151 -16.29 -18.78 -9.69
C ALA A 151 -14.81 -18.53 -9.34
N ASP A 152 -14.53 -17.61 -8.41
CA ASP A 152 -13.17 -17.28 -7.99
C ASP A 152 -12.67 -18.11 -6.81
N LEU A 153 -13.52 -18.94 -6.20
CA LEU A 153 -13.13 -19.87 -5.13
C LEU A 153 -12.53 -21.15 -5.70
N ASP A 154 -11.51 -21.67 -5.02
CA ASP A 154 -10.91 -22.98 -5.27
C ASP A 154 -11.84 -24.13 -4.82
N GLU A 155 -11.42 -25.38 -5.04
CA GLU A 155 -12.18 -26.58 -4.67
C GLU A 155 -12.46 -26.68 -3.16
N ARG A 156 -11.64 -26.03 -2.33
CA ARG A 156 -11.81 -25.99 -0.86
C ARG A 156 -12.68 -24.81 -0.41
N GLY A 157 -13.05 -23.91 -1.30
CA GLY A 157 -13.82 -22.71 -0.97
C GLY A 157 -12.97 -21.50 -0.60
N ILE A 158 -11.67 -21.48 -0.92
CA ILE A 158 -10.78 -20.35 -0.66
C ILE A 158 -10.55 -19.58 -1.97
N ILE A 159 -10.64 -18.25 -1.92
CA ILE A 159 -10.43 -17.38 -3.09
C ILE A 159 -9.06 -17.65 -3.74
N ARG A 160 -8.97 -17.63 -5.08
CA ARG A 160 -7.69 -17.82 -5.77
C ARG A 160 -6.79 -16.58 -5.69
N ILE A 161 -5.47 -16.79 -5.66
CA ILE A 161 -4.49 -15.70 -5.74
C ILE A 161 -4.63 -14.99 -7.10
N GLY A 162 -4.66 -13.67 -7.06
CA GLY A 162 -4.80 -12.80 -8.22
C GLY A 162 -6.24 -12.51 -8.63
N ALA A 163 -7.25 -13.03 -7.92
CA ALA A 163 -8.63 -12.58 -8.10
C ALA A 163 -8.78 -11.11 -7.66
N GLU A 164 -9.59 -10.37 -8.41
CA GLU A 164 -10.05 -9.04 -8.02
C GLU A 164 -11.32 -9.20 -7.21
N VAL A 165 -11.36 -8.60 -6.03
CA VAL A 165 -12.48 -8.72 -5.10
C VAL A 165 -13.05 -7.34 -4.80
N ARG A 166 -14.37 -7.29 -4.64
CA ARG A 166 -15.17 -6.11 -4.29
C ARG A 166 -15.88 -6.35 -2.96
N ASP A 167 -16.53 -5.30 -2.48
CA ASP A 167 -17.28 -5.36 -1.25
C ASP A 167 -18.39 -6.42 -1.31
N GLY A 168 -18.41 -7.31 -0.32
CA GLY A 168 -19.37 -8.42 -0.25
C GLY A 168 -18.97 -9.71 -0.96
N ASP A 169 -17.88 -9.72 -1.74
CA ASP A 169 -17.37 -10.95 -2.36
C ASP A 169 -16.85 -11.93 -1.29
N ILE A 170 -16.95 -13.23 -1.57
CA ILE A 170 -16.54 -14.29 -0.65
C ILE A 170 -15.03 -14.53 -0.78
N LEU A 171 -14.31 -14.36 0.33
CA LEU A 171 -12.88 -14.68 0.42
C LEU A 171 -12.64 -16.13 0.83
N VAL A 172 -13.43 -16.62 1.80
CA VAL A 172 -13.33 -17.98 2.31
C VAL A 172 -14.74 -18.49 2.63
N GLY A 173 -15.16 -19.52 1.90
CA GLY A 173 -16.40 -20.24 2.11
C GLY A 173 -16.35 -21.02 3.41
N LYS A 174 -17.22 -20.65 4.36
CA LYS A 174 -17.34 -21.34 5.64
C LYS A 174 -18.79 -21.68 5.92
N VAL A 175 -19.01 -22.92 6.32
CA VAL A 175 -20.33 -23.41 6.72
C VAL A 175 -20.31 -23.86 8.18
N THR A 176 -21.32 -23.42 8.93
CA THR A 176 -21.50 -23.82 10.33
C THR A 176 -22.73 -24.73 10.42
N PRO A 177 -22.65 -25.90 11.08
CA PRO A 177 -23.81 -26.76 11.29
C PRO A 177 -24.86 -26.02 12.15
N LYS A 178 -26.09 -25.99 11.65
CA LYS A 178 -27.25 -25.40 12.32
C LYS A 178 -28.00 -26.51 13.04
N GLY A 179 -28.29 -26.30 14.32
CA GLY A 179 -29.12 -27.23 15.09
C GLY A 179 -30.53 -27.29 14.52
N GLU A 180 -31.20 -28.41 14.74
CA GLU A 180 -32.59 -28.63 14.33
C GLU A 180 -33.52 -27.68 15.12
N THR A 181 -33.73 -26.47 14.59
CA THR A 181 -34.73 -25.53 15.09
C THR A 181 -36.04 -25.75 14.34
N GLU A 182 -37.18 -25.64 15.04
CA GLU A 182 -38.49 -25.59 14.39
C GLU A 182 -38.48 -24.47 13.33
N LEU A 183 -38.63 -24.87 12.07
CA LEU A 183 -38.71 -23.97 10.95
C LEU A 183 -39.96 -23.12 11.08
N THR A 184 -39.87 -21.85 10.68
CA THR A 184 -41.05 -21.01 10.59
C THR A 184 -42.04 -21.63 9.59
N PRO A 185 -43.36 -21.47 9.78
CA PRO A 185 -44.35 -21.95 8.83
C PRO A 185 -44.06 -21.52 7.37
N GLU A 186 -43.47 -20.34 7.19
CA GLU A 186 -43.03 -19.79 5.91
C GLU A 186 -41.86 -20.57 5.30
N GLU A 187 -40.81 -20.89 6.07
CA GLU A 187 -39.68 -21.71 5.61
C GLU A 187 -40.12 -23.15 5.31
N ARG A 188 -41.06 -23.70 6.10
CA ARG A 188 -41.66 -25.02 5.84
C ARG A 188 -42.43 -25.03 4.53
N LEU A 189 -43.20 -23.98 4.26
CA LEU A 189 -43.96 -23.85 3.02
C LEU A 189 -43.02 -23.72 1.81
N LEU A 190 -42.00 -22.87 1.90
CA LEU A 190 -40.99 -22.72 0.84
C LEU A 190 -40.32 -24.06 0.52
N ARG A 191 -39.92 -24.82 1.54
CA ARG A 191 -39.34 -26.17 1.36
C ARG A 191 -40.30 -27.15 0.70
N ALA A 192 -41.58 -27.13 1.09
CA ALA A 192 -42.59 -28.01 0.49
C ALA A 192 -42.84 -27.68 -1.00
N ILE A 193 -42.69 -26.42 -1.40
CA ILE A 193 -42.88 -25.97 -2.78
C ILE A 193 -41.66 -26.27 -3.64
N PHE A 194 -40.45 -25.94 -3.16
CA PHE A 194 -39.22 -26.04 -3.94
C PHE A 194 -38.54 -27.41 -3.87
N GLY A 195 -38.97 -28.30 -2.97
CA GLY A 195 -38.41 -29.66 -2.84
C GLY A 195 -36.93 -29.67 -2.43
N GLU A 196 -36.39 -28.53 -2.00
CA GLU A 196 -35.03 -28.41 -1.51
C GLU A 196 -34.90 -29.19 -0.20
N LYS A 197 -34.10 -30.26 -0.22
CA LYS A 197 -33.65 -30.91 1.01
C LYS A 197 -32.94 -29.84 1.83
N ALA A 198 -33.40 -29.66 3.07
CA ALA A 198 -32.78 -28.74 4.00
C ALA A 198 -31.29 -29.06 4.10
N ARG A 199 -30.44 -28.15 3.62
CA ARG A 199 -29.05 -28.16 4.05
C ARG A 199 -29.06 -27.72 5.51
N GLU A 200 -28.57 -28.59 6.39
CA GLU A 200 -28.49 -28.37 7.84
C GLU A 200 -27.35 -27.40 8.21
N VAL A 201 -26.78 -26.70 7.23
CA VAL A 201 -25.65 -25.79 7.41
C VAL A 201 -26.05 -24.36 7.08
N ARG A 202 -25.42 -23.41 7.76
CA ARG A 202 -25.57 -21.97 7.56
C ARG A 202 -24.28 -21.39 6.97
N ASP A 203 -24.42 -20.49 6.01
CA ASP A 203 -23.32 -19.66 5.50
C ASP A 203 -22.81 -18.70 6.60
N THR A 204 -21.55 -18.88 6.98
CA THR A 204 -20.77 -18.01 7.88
C THR A 204 -19.43 -17.64 7.25
N SER A 205 -19.41 -17.55 5.91
CA SER A 205 -18.23 -17.28 5.10
C SER A 205 -17.62 -15.92 5.38
N LEU A 206 -16.30 -15.83 5.18
CA LEU A 206 -15.56 -14.57 5.21
C LEU A 206 -15.87 -13.79 3.92
N LYS A 207 -16.44 -12.61 4.09
CA LYS A 207 -16.73 -11.68 2.98
C LYS A 207 -15.84 -10.45 3.10
N VAL A 208 -15.55 -9.82 1.97
CA VAL A 208 -14.83 -8.54 1.94
C VAL A 208 -15.67 -7.47 2.67
N PRO A 209 -15.11 -6.75 3.66
CA PRO A 209 -15.81 -5.66 4.34
C PRO A 209 -16.23 -4.54 3.40
N HIS A 210 -17.23 -3.75 3.81
CA HIS A 210 -17.68 -2.60 3.03
C HIS A 210 -16.57 -1.56 2.86
N GLY A 211 -16.43 -1.04 1.64
CA GLY A 211 -15.44 0.00 1.31
C GLY A 211 -14.04 -0.55 1.05
N GLU A 212 -13.87 -1.87 1.05
CA GLU A 212 -12.63 -2.52 0.66
C GLU A 212 -12.78 -3.20 -0.70
N SER A 213 -11.72 -3.11 -1.50
CA SER A 213 -11.60 -3.77 -2.78
C SER A 213 -10.13 -3.93 -3.09
N GLY A 214 -9.77 -4.90 -3.92
CA GLY A 214 -8.38 -5.09 -4.28
C GLY A 214 -8.12 -6.42 -4.93
N LYS A 215 -6.85 -6.78 -4.97
CA LYS A 215 -6.38 -8.03 -5.54
C LYS A 215 -5.86 -8.93 -4.44
N VAL A 216 -6.25 -10.19 -4.45
CA VAL A 216 -5.69 -11.20 -3.53
C VAL A 216 -4.23 -11.43 -3.90
N ILE A 217 -3.29 -11.13 -3.00
CA ILE A 217 -1.85 -11.29 -3.24
C ILE A 217 -1.26 -12.54 -2.61
N GLY A 218 -1.90 -13.06 -1.56
CA GLY A 218 -1.35 -14.17 -0.81
C GLY A 218 -2.41 -14.77 0.11
N ILE A 219 -2.23 -16.05 0.38
CA ILE A 219 -3.13 -16.83 1.23
C ILE A 219 -2.24 -17.67 2.12
N ARG A 220 -2.54 -17.68 3.41
CA ARG A 220 -1.84 -18.51 4.37
C ARG A 220 -2.86 -19.33 5.13
N VAL A 221 -2.79 -20.64 4.95
CA VAL A 221 -3.64 -21.61 5.63
C VAL A 221 -2.79 -22.24 6.73
N PHE A 222 -3.38 -22.38 7.91
CA PHE A 222 -2.81 -23.14 9.01
C PHE A 222 -3.80 -24.23 9.40
N SER A 223 -3.32 -25.45 9.57
CA SER A 223 -4.16 -26.61 9.87
C SER A 223 -3.66 -27.36 11.09
N ARG A 224 -4.59 -27.79 11.94
CA ARG A 224 -4.29 -28.65 13.08
C ARG A 224 -3.72 -30.00 12.64
N GLU A 225 -4.14 -30.48 11.47
CA GLU A 225 -3.66 -31.75 10.91
C GLU A 225 -2.20 -31.66 10.44
N ASP A 226 -1.76 -30.46 10.06
CA ASP A 226 -0.39 -30.18 9.61
C ASP A 226 0.57 -29.81 10.75
N ASP A 227 0.16 -30.02 12.01
CA ASP A 227 0.91 -29.71 13.24
C ASP A 227 1.21 -28.20 13.42
N ASP A 228 0.36 -27.33 12.87
CA ASP A 228 0.44 -25.89 13.10
C ASP A 228 -0.05 -25.50 14.51
N GLU A 229 0.60 -24.50 15.12
CA GLU A 229 0.20 -23.97 16.42
C GLU A 229 -1.10 -23.16 16.31
N LEU A 230 -2.21 -23.78 16.71
CA LEU A 230 -3.55 -23.20 16.67
C LEU A 230 -4.17 -23.08 18.07
N PRO A 231 -5.05 -22.08 18.31
CA PRO A 231 -5.82 -22.01 19.54
C PRO A 231 -6.67 -23.27 19.80
N ALA A 232 -6.96 -23.54 21.06
CA ALA A 232 -7.79 -24.68 21.44
C ALA A 232 -9.19 -24.60 20.79
N GLY A 233 -9.61 -25.66 20.11
CA GLY A 233 -10.90 -25.75 19.42
C GLY A 233 -10.93 -25.15 18.01
N VAL A 234 -9.79 -24.66 17.49
CA VAL A 234 -9.62 -24.26 16.09
C VAL A 234 -9.02 -25.42 15.30
N ASN A 235 -9.67 -25.81 14.20
CA ASN A 235 -9.21 -26.88 13.32
C ASN A 235 -8.39 -26.34 12.15
N GLU A 236 -8.86 -25.25 11.55
CA GLU A 236 -8.22 -24.61 10.41
C GLU A 236 -8.33 -23.10 10.54
N LEU A 237 -7.28 -22.39 10.14
CA LEU A 237 -7.20 -20.94 10.14
C LEU A 237 -6.74 -20.45 8.76
N VAL A 238 -7.53 -19.61 8.11
CA VAL A 238 -7.21 -19.07 6.79
C VAL A 238 -7.04 -17.56 6.89
N ARG A 239 -5.86 -17.09 6.47
CA ARG A 239 -5.55 -15.67 6.25
C ARG A 239 -5.49 -15.35 4.77
N VAL A 240 -6.22 -14.32 4.37
CA VAL A 240 -6.24 -13.81 3.00
C VAL A 240 -5.69 -12.39 3.01
N TYR A 241 -4.65 -12.17 2.20
CA TYR A 241 -4.03 -10.86 2.02
C TYR A 241 -4.60 -10.19 0.77
N VAL A 242 -5.29 -9.07 0.97
CA VAL A 242 -5.88 -8.27 -0.11
C VAL A 242 -5.09 -6.98 -0.24
N ALA A 243 -4.51 -6.75 -1.41
CA ALA A 243 -3.77 -5.52 -1.72
C ALA A 243 -4.62 -4.59 -2.57
N GLN A 244 -4.65 -3.32 -2.18
CA GLN A 244 -5.36 -2.26 -2.88
C GLN A 244 -4.38 -1.16 -3.28
N LYS A 245 -4.46 -0.71 -4.53
CA LYS A 245 -3.72 0.46 -5.02
C LYS A 245 -4.61 1.68 -4.88
N ARG A 246 -4.31 2.55 -3.90
CA ARG A 246 -5.08 3.76 -3.61
C ARG A 246 -4.45 4.95 -4.32
N LYS A 247 -5.15 5.46 -5.33
CA LYS A 247 -4.82 6.73 -5.97
C LYS A 247 -5.27 7.88 -5.08
N ILE A 248 -4.57 9.00 -5.20
CA ILE A 248 -4.94 10.24 -4.52
C ILE A 248 -6.36 10.65 -4.91
N SER A 249 -7.19 10.97 -3.92
CA SER A 249 -8.61 11.26 -4.08
C SER A 249 -9.01 12.53 -3.32
N ASP A 250 -10.14 13.11 -3.70
CA ASP A 250 -10.73 14.23 -2.95
C ASP A 250 -11.01 13.80 -1.50
N GLY A 251 -10.67 14.68 -0.54
CA GLY A 251 -10.74 14.40 0.89
C GLY A 251 -9.49 13.77 1.49
N ASP A 252 -8.56 13.23 0.69
CA ASP A 252 -7.27 12.79 1.20
C ASP A 252 -6.49 13.98 1.79
N LYS A 253 -5.65 13.68 2.79
CA LYS A 253 -4.94 14.69 3.55
C LYS A 253 -3.47 14.75 3.17
N LEU A 254 -3.02 15.93 2.76
CA LEU A 254 -1.62 16.21 2.46
C LEU A 254 -1.04 17.20 3.47
N ALA A 255 0.27 17.14 3.66
CA ALA A 255 0.98 18.09 4.49
C ALA A 255 2.40 18.32 3.98
N GLY A 256 2.87 19.57 4.06
CA GLY A 256 4.29 19.89 3.92
C GLY A 256 5.05 19.74 5.24
N ARG A 257 6.38 19.90 5.17
CA ARG A 257 7.29 19.77 6.31
C ARG A 257 7.15 20.88 7.36
N HIS A 258 6.46 21.97 7.01
CA HIS A 258 6.28 23.15 7.84
C HIS A 258 4.90 23.24 8.52
N GLY A 259 4.20 22.10 8.64
CA GLY A 259 2.90 22.03 9.32
C GLY A 259 1.73 22.61 8.53
N ASN A 260 1.93 22.94 7.25
CA ASN A 260 0.88 23.26 6.30
C ASN A 260 0.15 21.97 5.90
N LYS A 261 -0.84 21.59 6.70
CA LYS A 261 -1.74 20.46 6.45
C LYS A 261 -3.02 20.93 5.77
N GLY A 262 -3.55 20.12 4.88
CA GLY A 262 -4.80 20.39 4.19
C GLY A 262 -5.44 19.14 3.65
N VAL A 263 -6.76 19.17 3.48
CA VAL A 263 -7.50 18.15 2.75
C VAL A 263 -7.60 18.57 1.29
N ILE A 264 -7.61 17.62 0.38
CA ILE A 264 -7.83 17.91 -1.03
C ILE A 264 -9.29 18.32 -1.19
N GLY A 265 -9.49 19.58 -1.56
CA GLY A 265 -10.82 20.14 -1.80
C GLY A 265 -11.33 19.84 -3.20
N LYS A 266 -10.42 19.80 -4.19
CA LYS A 266 -10.75 19.46 -5.57
C LYS A 266 -9.51 19.05 -6.36
N ILE A 267 -9.65 17.98 -7.15
CA ILE A 267 -8.72 17.65 -8.23
C ILE A 267 -9.24 18.31 -9.52
N LEU A 268 -8.47 19.23 -10.09
CA LEU A 268 -8.79 19.93 -11.33
C LEU A 268 -8.17 19.23 -12.55
N PRO A 269 -8.85 19.21 -13.70
CA PRO A 269 -8.23 18.86 -14.98
C PRO A 269 -7.01 19.73 -15.27
N ILE A 270 -6.04 19.19 -16.00
CA ILE A 270 -4.77 19.88 -16.30
C ILE A 270 -5.01 21.21 -17.03
N GLU A 271 -5.99 21.25 -17.93
CA GLU A 271 -6.37 22.42 -18.72
C GLU A 271 -6.93 23.59 -17.90
N ASP A 272 -7.50 23.31 -16.72
CA ASP A 272 -8.06 24.32 -15.81
C ASP A 272 -7.03 24.83 -14.80
N MET A 273 -5.85 24.20 -14.73
CA MET A 273 -4.80 24.59 -13.80
C MET A 273 -4.07 25.85 -14.29
N PRO A 274 -3.65 26.75 -13.38
CA PRO A 274 -2.71 27.80 -13.72
C PRO A 274 -1.45 27.22 -14.33
N PHE A 275 -0.97 27.82 -15.42
CA PHE A 275 0.24 27.38 -16.11
C PHE A 275 1.25 28.52 -16.27
N MET A 276 2.51 28.13 -16.38
CA MET A 276 3.64 29.03 -16.59
C MET A 276 3.69 29.51 -18.05
N PRO A 277 4.45 30.59 -18.37
CA PRO A 277 4.52 31.10 -19.75
C PRO A 277 5.03 30.10 -20.80
N ASP A 278 5.70 29.04 -20.38
CA ASP A 278 6.18 27.93 -21.22
C ASP A 278 5.10 26.84 -21.46
N GLY A 279 3.91 27.00 -20.89
CA GLY A 279 2.80 26.04 -20.97
C GLY A 279 2.79 24.99 -19.86
N THR A 280 3.77 24.99 -18.94
CA THR A 280 3.83 23.99 -17.88
C THR A 280 2.78 24.29 -16.78
N PRO A 281 1.79 23.42 -16.53
CA PRO A 281 0.80 23.60 -15.47
C PRO A 281 1.41 23.37 -14.08
N VAL A 282 0.85 24.03 -13.06
CA VAL A 282 1.21 23.76 -11.67
C VAL A 282 0.53 22.48 -11.17
N ASP A 283 1.16 21.80 -10.22
CA ASP A 283 0.69 20.51 -9.69
C ASP A 283 -0.27 20.69 -8.51
N ILE A 284 -0.04 21.71 -7.71
CA ILE A 284 -0.74 21.95 -6.45
C ILE A 284 -0.91 23.45 -6.22
N ILE A 285 -2.09 23.86 -5.74
CA ILE A 285 -2.36 25.26 -5.38
C ILE A 285 -2.63 25.36 -3.88
N LEU A 286 -1.78 26.12 -3.19
CA LEU A 286 -1.91 26.42 -1.77
C LEU A 286 -2.49 27.82 -1.55
N ASN A 287 -3.28 27.97 -0.49
CA ASN A 287 -3.87 29.24 -0.12
C ASN A 287 -2.86 30.18 0.53
N THR A 288 -2.86 31.45 0.12
CA THR A 288 -2.01 32.49 0.71
C THR A 288 -2.40 32.82 2.15
N HIS A 289 -3.70 32.80 2.47
CA HIS A 289 -4.21 33.26 3.76
C HIS A 289 -3.74 32.41 4.95
N GLY A 290 -3.42 31.13 4.71
CA GLY A 290 -2.93 30.21 5.74
C GLY A 290 -1.50 30.46 6.19
N VAL A 291 -0.68 31.14 5.38
CA VAL A 291 0.76 31.29 5.63
C VAL A 291 1.06 32.35 6.71
N PRO A 292 0.60 33.62 6.60
CA PRO A 292 0.97 34.65 7.58
C PRO A 292 0.46 34.35 8.98
N ARG A 293 -0.73 33.76 9.09
CA ARG A 293 -1.36 33.47 10.39
C ARG A 293 -0.66 32.36 11.17
N ARG A 294 0.04 31.45 10.48
CA ARG A 294 0.71 30.29 11.08
C ARG A 294 2.20 30.50 11.34
N MET A 295 2.75 31.65 10.95
CA MET A 295 4.16 32.01 11.15
C MET A 295 5.14 30.95 10.60
N ASN A 296 4.73 30.20 9.58
CA ASN A 296 5.51 29.09 9.00
C ASN A 296 6.07 29.45 7.62
N ILE A 297 6.79 30.58 7.56
CA ILE A 297 7.42 31.13 6.35
C ILE A 297 8.43 30.17 5.70
N GLY A 298 8.89 29.15 6.42
CA GLY A 298 9.80 28.13 5.90
C GLY A 298 9.32 27.49 4.59
N GLN A 299 8.00 27.27 4.43
CA GLN A 299 7.45 26.72 3.18
C GLN A 299 7.63 27.66 1.98
N ILE A 300 7.68 28.98 2.21
CA ILE A 300 7.92 29.97 1.16
C ILE A 300 9.39 29.97 0.77
N LEU A 301 10.28 29.91 1.78
CA LEU A 301 11.72 29.76 1.56
C LEU A 301 12.04 28.45 0.82
N GLU A 302 11.38 27.35 1.20
CA GLU A 302 11.47 26.05 0.53
C GLU A 302 11.01 26.14 -0.92
N THR A 303 9.88 26.80 -1.19
CA THR A 303 9.38 27.03 -2.57
C THR A 303 10.41 27.77 -3.42
N HIS A 304 11.01 28.84 -2.90
CA HIS A 304 12.02 29.60 -3.62
C HIS A 304 13.28 28.78 -3.90
N LEU A 305 13.83 28.11 -2.88
CA LEU A 305 15.02 27.29 -3.03
C LEU A 305 14.76 26.09 -3.95
N GLY A 306 13.59 25.47 -3.85
CA GLY A 306 13.16 24.35 -4.70
C GLY A 306 13.05 24.74 -6.16
N TRP A 307 12.54 25.93 -6.46
CA TRP A 307 12.52 26.46 -7.83
C TRP A 307 13.93 26.65 -8.40
N VAL A 308 14.83 27.24 -7.60
CA VAL A 308 16.22 27.47 -7.98
C VAL A 308 16.96 26.13 -8.18
N ALA A 309 16.72 25.14 -7.32
CA ALA A 309 17.26 23.79 -7.48
C ALA A 309 16.72 23.08 -8.73
N LYS A 310 15.43 23.24 -9.07
CA LYS A 310 14.81 22.67 -10.28
C LYS A 310 15.33 23.31 -11.56
N ALA A 311 15.45 24.64 -11.58
CA ALA A 311 15.97 25.37 -12.74
C ALA A 311 17.47 25.10 -12.97
N GLY A 312 18.18 24.72 -11.91
CA GLY A 312 19.62 24.67 -11.89
C GLY A 312 20.23 26.07 -11.81
N TRP A 313 21.44 26.16 -11.29
CA TRP A 313 22.20 27.39 -11.28
C TRP A 313 23.64 27.10 -11.73
N ASN A 314 24.21 28.03 -12.50
CA ASN A 314 25.64 28.02 -12.78
C ASN A 314 26.32 28.92 -11.75
N ILE A 315 27.07 28.32 -10.82
CA ILE A 315 28.02 29.07 -9.99
C ILE A 315 29.27 29.28 -10.85
N ASP A 316 29.51 30.52 -11.25
CA ASP A 316 30.77 30.90 -11.88
C ASP A 316 31.86 30.96 -10.80
N VAL A 317 32.70 29.92 -10.74
CA VAL A 317 33.68 29.67 -9.65
C VAL A 317 34.79 30.73 -9.59
N ALA A 318 34.85 31.64 -10.58
CA ALA A 318 35.81 32.73 -10.61
C ALA A 318 35.56 33.81 -9.53
N ASN A 319 34.34 33.92 -8.99
CA ASN A 319 33.96 34.89 -7.96
C ASN A 319 33.31 34.23 -6.74
N THR A 320 33.71 33.00 -6.40
CA THR A 320 33.24 32.34 -5.18
C THR A 320 33.77 33.10 -3.96
N PRO A 321 32.90 33.64 -3.08
CA PRO A 321 33.34 34.29 -1.85
C PRO A 321 34.11 33.31 -0.97
N GLU A 322 35.15 33.75 -0.25
CA GLU A 322 35.98 32.89 0.62
C GLU A 322 35.16 32.04 1.61
N TRP A 323 33.99 32.52 2.05
CA TRP A 323 33.12 31.77 2.96
C TRP A 323 32.49 30.51 2.34
N ALA A 324 32.37 30.44 1.02
CA ALA A 324 31.81 29.29 0.31
C ALA A 324 32.85 28.20 0.01
N ALA A 325 34.14 28.46 0.25
CA ALA A 325 35.20 27.45 0.10
C ALA A 325 35.22 26.42 1.25
N ASN A 326 34.51 26.69 2.35
CA ASN A 326 34.48 25.86 3.56
C ASN A 326 33.11 25.20 3.82
N LEU A 327 32.19 25.26 2.85
CA LEU A 327 30.89 24.57 2.85
C LEU A 327 30.98 23.31 1.98
#